data_AF-A0A1G0GR56-F1
#
_entry.id   AF-A0A1G0GR56-F1
#
_cell.length_a   1.000
_cell.length_b   1.000
_cell.length_c   1.000
_cell.angle_alpha   90.00
_cell.angle_beta   90.00
_cell.angle_gamma   90.00
#
_symmetry.space_group_name_H-M   'P 1'
#
loop_
_entity.id
_entity.type
_entity.pdbx_description
1 polymer ?
#
loop_
_entity_poly.entity_id
_entity_poly.type
_entity_poly.pdbx_seq_one_letter_code
_entity_poly.pdbx_strand_id
1 'polypeptide(L)'
;MKRFVKAVGGMNHSVIYTNIDGKHFRFFGGTWAWRNHNPGNLRPKQKGKFRNQIGATHRLAIFPNDELGHVALLKLLRTAYGNDSIHKMIYIYAPPSENPTKKYEKYLHETTGVMGDKKIKDFTPTEFKKFWEAIQHFEGFRKGKIVEMHRIIRVKELDKNLYQYYLDSGDTITEEKCIRLAKQGKVELEVCFSDLGNIFLRSPPNSCFQKKLGDLKK
;
A
#
# COMPACT_ATOMS: atom_id res chain seq x y z
N MET A 1 14.71 -13.71 3.48
CA MET A 1 14.07 -12.52 2.86
C MET A 1 12.62 -12.45 3.34
N LYS A 2 12.08 -11.29 3.75
CA LYS A 2 10.71 -11.18 4.29
C LYS A 2 9.68 -11.47 3.18
N ARG A 3 9.06 -12.64 3.18
CA ARG A 3 8.00 -12.99 2.22
C ARG A 3 6.64 -12.51 2.74
N PHE A 4 6.08 -11.47 2.12
CA PHE A 4 4.76 -10.98 2.48
C PHE A 4 3.64 -11.77 1.80
N VAL A 5 2.58 -12.07 2.56
CA VAL A 5 1.44 -12.91 2.10
C VAL A 5 0.10 -12.18 2.16
N LYS A 6 0.00 -11.11 2.94
CA LYS A 6 -1.20 -10.29 3.07
C LYS A 6 -0.80 -8.84 3.30
N ALA A 7 -1.57 -7.91 2.75
CA ALA A 7 -1.43 -6.49 3.04
C ALA A 7 -2.79 -5.80 3.15
N VAL A 8 -2.90 -4.84 4.05
CA VAL A 8 -4.11 -4.02 4.26
C VAL A 8 -3.73 -2.55 4.40
N GLY A 9 -4.66 -1.64 4.12
CA GLY A 9 -4.49 -0.23 4.47
C GLY A 9 -4.41 -0.06 5.99
N GLY A 10 -3.54 0.85 6.44
CA GLY A 10 -3.43 1.29 7.82
C GLY A 10 -3.67 2.79 7.98
N MET A 11 -3.58 3.27 9.21
CA MET A 11 -3.69 4.69 9.55
C MET A 11 -2.73 5.59 8.77
N ASN A 12 -3.06 6.89 8.64
CA ASN A 12 -2.16 7.94 8.14
C ASN A 12 -1.50 7.61 6.79
N HIS A 13 -2.30 7.10 5.84
CA HIS A 13 -1.86 6.71 4.51
C HIS A 13 -0.71 5.67 4.53
N SER A 14 -0.81 4.67 5.41
CA SER A 14 0.14 3.57 5.50
C SER A 14 -0.41 2.25 4.93
N VAL A 15 0.49 1.29 4.77
CA VAL A 15 0.17 -0.10 4.41
C VAL A 15 0.79 -1.02 5.44
N ILE A 16 0.03 -2.00 5.91
CA ILE A 16 0.49 -2.99 6.89
C ILE A 16 0.58 -4.34 6.19
N TYR A 17 1.79 -4.86 6.09
CA TYR A 17 2.08 -6.18 5.55
C TYR A 17 2.14 -7.22 6.66
N THR A 18 1.68 -8.42 6.36
CA THR A 18 1.89 -9.63 7.16
C THR A 18 2.80 -10.57 6.39
N ASN A 19 3.89 -11.03 7.02
CA ASN A 19 4.79 -12.01 6.44
C ASN A 19 4.32 -13.46 6.71
N ILE A 20 5.03 -14.43 6.13
CA ILE A 20 4.76 -15.87 6.33
C ILE A 20 4.87 -16.32 7.80
N ASP A 21 5.66 -15.62 8.62
CA ASP A 21 5.86 -15.92 10.05
C ASP A 21 4.79 -15.26 10.93
N GLY A 22 3.81 -14.59 10.33
CA GLY A 22 2.77 -13.84 11.04
C GLY A 22 3.21 -12.47 11.56
N LYS A 23 4.47 -12.05 11.35
CA LYS A 23 4.96 -10.72 11.75
C LYS A 23 4.40 -9.61 10.87
N HIS A 24 4.28 -8.43 11.46
CA HIS A 24 3.63 -7.28 10.83
C HIS A 24 4.58 -6.11 10.60
N PHE A 25 4.42 -5.42 9.47
CA PHE A 25 5.29 -4.31 9.08
C PHE A 25 4.47 -3.18 8.48
N ARG A 26 4.63 -1.96 9.00
CA ARG A 26 4.01 -0.75 8.44
C ARG A 26 4.96 -0.01 7.54
N PHE A 27 4.48 0.25 6.33
CA PHE A 27 5.09 1.08 5.32
C PHE A 27 4.34 2.41 5.31
N PHE A 28 5.04 3.50 5.63
CA PHE A 28 4.45 4.85 5.69
C PHE A 28 5.40 5.91 5.16
N GLY A 29 4.85 7.06 4.77
CA GLY A 29 5.58 8.03 3.94
C GLY A 29 5.92 7.44 2.56
N GLY A 30 6.77 8.11 1.79
CA GLY A 30 7.08 7.67 0.42
C GLY A 30 5.92 7.80 -0.57
N THR A 31 6.01 7.17 -1.74
CA THR A 31 4.92 7.09 -2.73
C THR A 31 4.02 5.87 -2.51
N TRP A 32 2.82 5.89 -3.10
CA TRP A 32 1.96 4.70 -3.13
C TRP A 32 2.60 3.54 -3.89
N ALA A 33 3.31 3.83 -4.99
CA ALA A 33 4.06 2.83 -5.74
C ALA A 33 5.04 2.05 -4.83
N TRP A 34 5.76 2.75 -3.97
CA TRP A 34 6.66 2.13 -2.98
C TRP A 34 5.89 1.37 -1.89
N ARG A 35 4.88 2.00 -1.25
CA ARG A 35 4.13 1.36 -0.15
C ARG A 35 3.39 0.10 -0.59
N ASN A 36 2.92 0.06 -1.83
CA ASN A 36 2.11 -1.04 -2.35
C ASN A 36 2.92 -2.08 -3.13
N HIS A 37 4.24 -1.88 -3.25
CA HIS A 37 5.09 -2.61 -4.18
C HIS A 37 4.50 -2.68 -5.59
N ASN A 38 3.97 -1.55 -6.05
CA ASN A 38 3.15 -1.45 -7.24
C ASN A 38 3.72 -0.33 -8.13
N PRO A 39 4.81 -0.61 -8.85
CA PRO A 39 5.54 0.44 -9.58
C PRO A 39 4.74 1.03 -10.75
N GLY A 40 3.62 0.43 -11.15
CA GLY A 40 2.69 1.00 -12.12
C GLY A 40 1.47 1.70 -11.50
N ASN A 41 1.31 1.74 -10.17
CA ASN A 41 0.06 2.14 -9.54
C ASN A 41 -1.17 1.41 -10.14
N LEU A 42 -1.03 0.11 -10.40
CA LEU A 42 -2.10 -0.73 -10.92
C LEU A 42 -3.32 -0.72 -10.01
N ARG A 43 -4.51 -0.49 -10.58
CA ARG A 43 -5.79 -0.62 -9.86
C ARG A 43 -6.27 -2.07 -9.87
N PRO A 44 -6.88 -2.59 -8.79
CA PRO A 44 -7.46 -3.94 -8.79
C PRO A 44 -8.43 -4.13 -9.96
N LYS A 45 -8.43 -5.33 -10.54
CA LYS A 45 -9.34 -5.66 -11.65
C LYS A 45 -10.79 -5.60 -11.17
N GLN A 46 -11.71 -5.21 -12.06
CA GLN A 46 -13.16 -5.26 -11.77
C GLN A 46 -13.62 -6.69 -11.43
N LYS A 47 -13.05 -7.70 -12.10
CA LYS A 47 -13.27 -9.12 -11.84
C LYS A 47 -11.93 -9.82 -11.60
N GLY A 48 -11.86 -10.62 -10.53
CA GLY A 48 -10.67 -11.38 -10.15
C GLY A 48 -9.56 -10.50 -9.55
N LYS A 49 -8.34 -11.04 -9.50
CA LYS A 49 -7.15 -10.39 -8.96
C LYS A 49 -5.97 -10.51 -9.92
N PHE A 50 -4.97 -9.65 -9.79
CA PHE A 50 -3.67 -9.94 -10.41
C PHE A 50 -3.06 -11.18 -9.77
N ARG A 51 -2.23 -11.90 -10.53
CA ARG A 51 -1.38 -12.94 -9.96
C ARG A 51 -0.52 -12.30 -8.86
N ASN A 52 -0.45 -12.96 -7.71
CA ASN A 52 0.28 -12.50 -6.52
C ASN A 52 -0.26 -11.20 -5.89
N GLN A 53 -1.44 -10.71 -6.24
CA GLN A 53 -2.03 -9.60 -5.48
C GLN A 53 -2.39 -10.07 -4.06
N ILE A 54 -1.79 -9.44 -3.04
CA ILE A 54 -1.98 -9.81 -1.62
C ILE A 54 -2.82 -8.80 -0.83
N GLY A 55 -3.22 -7.70 -1.48
CA GLY A 55 -4.03 -6.67 -0.86
C GLY A 55 -4.50 -5.62 -1.86
N ALA A 56 -5.24 -4.64 -1.34
CA ALA A 56 -5.55 -3.41 -2.04
C ALA A 56 -5.79 -2.30 -1.00
N THR A 57 -5.43 -1.07 -1.35
CA THR A 57 -5.77 0.14 -0.58
C THR A 57 -5.76 1.34 -1.51
N HIS A 58 -6.51 2.39 -1.20
CA HIS A 58 -6.53 3.62 -1.98
C HIS A 58 -6.75 3.39 -3.49
N ARG A 59 -7.64 2.44 -3.83
CA ARG A 59 -7.93 1.97 -5.21
C ARG A 59 -6.74 1.34 -5.96
N LEU A 60 -5.64 1.02 -5.27
CA LEU A 60 -4.44 0.42 -5.84
C LEU A 60 -4.25 -1.01 -5.33
N ALA A 61 -3.77 -1.89 -6.21
CA ALA A 61 -3.37 -3.25 -5.86
C ALA A 61 -2.08 -3.22 -5.03
N ILE A 62 -1.91 -4.21 -4.15
CA ILE A 62 -0.70 -4.39 -3.34
C ILE A 62 -0.06 -5.74 -3.67
N PHE A 63 1.26 -5.75 -3.85
CA PHE A 63 2.06 -6.93 -4.19
C PHE A 63 3.07 -7.31 -3.08
N PRO A 64 3.58 -8.55 -3.05
CA PRO A 64 4.53 -8.99 -2.05
C PRO A 64 5.86 -8.26 -2.09
N ASN A 65 6.30 -7.83 -3.28
CA ASN A 65 7.54 -7.09 -3.52
C ASN A 65 7.47 -6.38 -4.88
N ASP A 66 8.40 -5.46 -5.11
CA ASP A 66 8.43 -4.61 -6.31
C ASP A 66 8.56 -5.43 -7.60
N GLU A 67 9.31 -6.53 -7.56
CA GLU A 67 9.52 -7.43 -8.70
C GLU A 67 8.19 -8.05 -9.17
N LEU A 68 7.39 -8.58 -8.25
CA LEU A 68 6.10 -9.19 -8.59
C LEU A 68 5.06 -8.14 -9.03
N GLY A 69 5.13 -6.92 -8.48
CA GLY A 69 4.35 -5.80 -8.98
C GLY A 69 4.76 -5.37 -10.38
N HIS A 70 6.05 -5.36 -10.68
CA HIS A 70 6.58 -5.10 -12.02
C HIS A 70 6.14 -6.17 -13.02
N VAL A 71 6.22 -7.46 -12.67
CA VAL A 71 5.70 -8.55 -13.51
C VAL A 71 4.20 -8.38 -13.80
N ALA A 72 3.42 -7.92 -12.82
CA ALA A 72 2.01 -7.64 -13.01
C ALA A 72 1.77 -6.47 -13.98
N LEU A 73 2.60 -5.41 -13.91
CA LEU A 73 2.56 -4.28 -14.84
C LEU A 73 2.85 -4.75 -16.27
N LEU A 74 3.95 -5.47 -16.50
CA LEU A 74 4.31 -5.97 -17.83
C LEU A 74 3.20 -6.83 -18.43
N LYS A 75 2.64 -7.73 -17.62
CA LYS A 75 1.53 -8.58 -18.04
C LYS A 75 0.31 -7.75 -18.42
N LEU A 76 -0.08 -6.77 -17.60
CA LEU A 76 -1.21 -5.90 -17.89
C LEU A 76 -1.04 -5.17 -19.22
N LEU A 77 0.13 -4.56 -19.45
CA LEU A 77 0.45 -3.83 -20.68
C LEU A 77 0.36 -4.72 -21.92
N ARG A 78 0.85 -5.96 -21.84
CA ARG A 78 0.79 -6.91 -22.97
C ARG A 78 -0.59 -7.52 -23.19
N THR A 79 -1.35 -7.80 -22.12
CA THR A 79 -2.61 -8.54 -22.26
C THR A 79 -3.82 -7.62 -22.36
N ALA A 80 -3.99 -6.68 -21.42
CA ALA A 80 -5.20 -5.85 -21.37
C ALA A 80 -5.12 -4.71 -22.39
N TYR A 81 -3.93 -4.13 -22.54
CA TYR A 81 -3.70 -2.99 -23.43
C TYR A 81 -2.95 -3.36 -24.71
N GLY A 82 -2.67 -4.64 -24.94
CA GLY A 82 -1.84 -5.08 -26.08
C GLY A 82 -2.40 -4.63 -27.43
N ASN A 83 -3.72 -4.53 -27.57
CA ASN A 83 -4.36 -4.08 -28.81
C ASN A 83 -4.57 -2.55 -28.90
N ASP A 84 -4.19 -1.79 -27.88
CA ASP A 84 -4.36 -0.34 -27.83
C ASP A 84 -3.06 0.38 -28.26
N SER A 85 -3.22 1.58 -28.82
CA SER A 85 -2.13 2.55 -28.98
C SER A 85 -1.79 3.22 -27.63
N ILE A 86 -0.67 3.95 -27.57
CA ILE A 86 -0.32 4.75 -26.38
C ILE A 86 -1.46 5.71 -26.01
N HIS A 87 -2.00 6.42 -27.00
CA HIS A 87 -3.12 7.35 -26.84
C HIS A 87 -4.32 6.66 -26.19
N LYS A 88 -4.81 5.58 -26.80
CA LYS A 88 -6.00 4.90 -26.29
C LYS A 88 -5.78 4.31 -24.90
N MET A 89 -4.62 3.70 -24.67
CA MET A 89 -4.29 3.09 -23.38
C MET A 89 -4.27 4.14 -22.27
N ILE A 90 -3.56 5.26 -22.46
CA ILE A 90 -3.28 6.19 -21.36
C ILE A 90 -4.52 6.94 -20.89
N TYR A 91 -5.50 7.19 -21.76
CA TYR A 91 -6.79 7.78 -21.38
C TYR A 91 -7.66 6.83 -20.56
N ILE A 92 -7.43 5.51 -20.64
CA ILE A 92 -8.08 4.51 -19.79
C ILE A 92 -7.29 4.34 -18.48
N TYR A 93 -5.96 4.26 -18.59
CA TYR A 93 -5.07 3.97 -17.47
C TYR A 93 -4.96 5.12 -16.47
N ALA A 94 -4.84 6.35 -16.98
CA ALA A 94 -4.67 7.58 -16.23
C ALA A 94 -5.64 8.65 -16.79
N PRO A 95 -6.95 8.55 -16.53
CA PRO A 95 -7.95 9.42 -17.14
C PRO A 95 -7.78 10.90 -16.72
N PRO A 96 -8.16 11.85 -17.61
CA PRO A 96 -7.85 13.27 -17.45
C PRO A 96 -8.59 13.97 -16.31
N SER A 97 -9.69 13.38 -15.80
CA SER A 97 -10.38 13.88 -14.61
C SER A 97 -9.55 13.72 -13.32
N GLU A 98 -8.58 12.81 -13.31
CA GLU A 98 -7.76 12.49 -12.14
C GLU A 98 -6.26 12.72 -12.37
N ASN A 99 -5.82 12.85 -13.63
CA ASN A 99 -4.40 12.83 -14.01
C ASN A 99 -4.06 13.85 -15.10
N PRO A 100 -2.79 14.28 -15.20
CA PRO A 100 -2.31 15.09 -16.32
C PRO A 100 -2.08 14.22 -17.57
N THR A 101 -3.14 13.58 -18.09
CA THR A 101 -3.07 12.55 -19.16
C THR A 101 -2.32 13.01 -20.40
N LYS A 102 -2.58 14.23 -20.90
CA LYS A 102 -1.88 14.77 -22.08
C LYS A 102 -0.37 14.89 -21.87
N LYS A 103 0.05 15.29 -20.67
CA LYS A 103 1.48 15.36 -20.30
C LYS A 103 2.09 13.96 -20.23
N TYR A 104 1.34 13.00 -19.67
CA TYR A 104 1.76 11.61 -19.58
C TYR A 104 1.93 11.01 -20.98
N GLU A 105 0.92 11.14 -21.83
CA GLU A 105 0.95 10.71 -23.23
C GLU A 105 2.17 11.28 -23.98
N LYS A 106 2.37 12.60 -23.91
CA LYS A 106 3.52 13.27 -24.52
C LYS A 106 4.84 12.68 -24.03
N TYR A 107 4.99 12.48 -22.72
CA TYR A 107 6.18 11.88 -22.14
C TYR A 107 6.44 10.44 -22.63
N LEU A 108 5.38 9.63 -22.79
CA LEU A 108 5.49 8.28 -23.33
C LEU A 108 5.94 8.31 -24.79
N HIS A 109 5.39 9.20 -25.61
CA HIS A 109 5.82 9.38 -27.00
C HIS A 109 7.28 9.81 -27.10
N GLU A 110 7.69 10.83 -26.35
CA GLU A 110 9.07 11.33 -26.33
C GLU A 110 10.08 10.26 -25.87
N THR A 111 9.70 9.45 -24.87
CA THR A 111 10.61 8.42 -24.32
C THR A 111 10.72 7.19 -25.22
N THR A 112 9.61 6.76 -25.81
CA THR A 112 9.57 5.53 -26.62
C THR A 112 9.93 5.76 -28.07
N GLY A 113 9.68 6.95 -28.61
CA GLY A 113 9.72 7.26 -30.04
C GLY A 113 8.55 6.66 -30.83
N VAL A 114 7.60 5.98 -30.18
CA VAL A 114 6.44 5.37 -30.84
C VAL A 114 5.35 6.41 -31.03
N MET A 115 4.83 6.55 -32.25
CA MET A 115 3.77 7.50 -32.60
C MET A 115 2.57 6.80 -33.26
N GLY A 116 1.45 7.52 -33.37
CA GLY A 116 0.24 7.06 -34.05
C GLY A 116 -0.41 5.84 -33.40
N ASP A 117 -1.03 5.00 -34.22
CA ASP A 117 -1.87 3.87 -33.77
C ASP A 117 -1.12 2.55 -33.62
N LYS A 118 0.22 2.57 -33.55
CA LYS A 118 1.01 1.36 -33.29
C LYS A 118 0.55 0.74 -31.97
N LYS A 119 0.13 -0.52 -32.04
CA LYS A 119 -0.41 -1.24 -30.87
C LYS A 119 0.72 -1.69 -29.95
N ILE A 120 0.47 -1.69 -28.65
CA ILE A 120 1.47 -2.06 -27.63
C ILE A 120 2.02 -3.48 -27.84
N LYS A 121 1.20 -4.42 -28.32
CA LYS A 121 1.66 -5.79 -28.63
C LYS A 121 2.69 -5.86 -29.75
N ASP A 122 2.69 -4.88 -30.65
CA ASP A 122 3.56 -4.79 -31.83
C ASP A 122 4.83 -3.96 -31.53
N PHE A 123 5.05 -3.57 -30.27
CA PHE A 123 6.29 -2.92 -29.85
C PHE A 123 7.45 -3.91 -29.89
N THR A 124 8.57 -3.47 -30.46
CA THR A 124 9.87 -4.14 -30.34
C THR A 124 10.24 -4.28 -28.86
N PRO A 125 11.15 -5.21 -28.52
CA PRO A 125 11.61 -5.36 -27.14
C PRO A 125 12.14 -4.05 -26.53
N THR A 126 12.87 -3.25 -27.32
CA THR A 126 13.42 -1.96 -26.88
C THR A 126 12.34 -0.91 -26.65
N GLU A 127 11.38 -0.76 -27.57
CA GLU A 127 10.25 0.17 -27.39
C GLU A 127 9.41 -0.22 -26.16
N PHE A 128 9.12 -1.52 -26.01
CA PHE A 128 8.36 -2.00 -24.86
C PHE A 128 9.10 -1.78 -23.55
N LYS A 129 10.43 -1.97 -23.53
CA LYS A 129 11.28 -1.65 -22.38
C LYS A 129 11.17 -0.19 -21.98
N LYS A 130 11.45 0.72 -22.92
CA LYS A 130 11.34 2.17 -22.71
C LYS A 130 9.93 2.56 -22.23
N PHE A 131 8.90 1.90 -22.75
CA PHE A 131 7.52 2.19 -22.41
C PHE A 131 7.18 1.89 -20.95
N TRP A 132 7.48 0.70 -20.45
CA TRP A 132 7.19 0.40 -19.05
C TRP A 132 8.14 1.14 -18.09
N GLU A 133 9.38 1.44 -18.51
CA GLU A 133 10.30 2.29 -17.73
C GLU A 133 9.75 3.71 -17.58
N ALA A 134 9.23 4.27 -18.67
CA ALA A 134 8.58 5.59 -18.66
C ALA A 134 7.34 5.62 -17.75
N ILE A 135 6.50 4.58 -17.78
CA ILE A 135 5.36 4.45 -16.86
C ILE A 135 5.85 4.47 -15.41
N GLN A 136 6.80 3.62 -15.04
CA GLN A 136 7.31 3.56 -13.66
C GLN A 136 7.93 4.88 -13.21
N HIS A 137 8.64 5.57 -14.10
CA HIS A 137 9.20 6.88 -13.83
C HIS A 137 8.12 7.93 -13.59
N PHE A 138 7.08 7.96 -14.43
CA PHE A 138 5.98 8.92 -14.31
C PHE A 138 5.13 8.70 -13.05
N GLU A 139 4.86 7.44 -12.69
CA GLU A 139 4.19 7.08 -11.43
C GLU A 139 4.99 7.48 -10.19
N GLY A 140 6.32 7.49 -10.33
CA GLY A 140 7.26 7.97 -9.33
C GLY A 140 7.50 6.98 -8.19
N PHE A 141 8.75 6.95 -7.73
CA PHE A 141 9.16 6.08 -6.64
C PHE A 141 9.95 6.87 -5.60
N ARG A 142 9.38 7.00 -4.40
CA ARG A 142 10.08 7.55 -3.25
C ARG A 142 9.94 6.61 -2.08
N LYS A 143 11.06 6.12 -1.56
CA LYS A 143 11.08 5.28 -0.37
C LYS A 143 10.56 6.04 0.83
N GLY A 144 9.74 5.38 1.64
CA GLY A 144 9.33 5.84 2.95
C GLY A 144 10.07 5.09 4.05
N LYS A 145 9.40 4.91 5.19
CA LYS A 145 9.92 4.21 6.35
C LYS A 145 9.14 2.92 6.58
N ILE A 146 9.85 1.90 7.06
CA ILE A 146 9.29 0.61 7.45
C ILE A 146 9.52 0.45 8.95
N VAL A 147 8.46 0.13 9.68
CA VAL A 147 8.54 -0.25 11.10
C VAL A 147 7.88 -1.60 11.31
N GLU A 148 8.50 -2.44 12.15
CA GLU A 148 7.83 -3.64 12.65
C GLU A 148 6.71 -3.24 13.61
N MET A 149 5.61 -3.98 13.54
CA MET A 149 4.37 -3.71 14.26
C MET A 149 3.93 -4.92 15.06
N HIS A 150 3.16 -4.63 16.11
CA HIS A 150 2.50 -5.60 16.95
C HIS A 150 1.00 -5.31 17.01
N ARG A 151 0.19 -6.37 17.05
CA ARG A 151 -1.24 -6.26 17.34
C ARG A 151 -1.47 -6.24 18.83
N ILE A 152 -2.43 -5.43 19.27
CA ILE A 152 -3.03 -5.64 20.57
C ILE A 152 -4.02 -6.81 20.46
N ILE A 153 -3.81 -7.86 21.25
CA ILE A 153 -4.66 -9.06 21.27
C ILE A 153 -5.56 -9.15 22.50
N ARG A 154 -5.22 -8.41 23.58
CA ARG A 154 -6.03 -8.29 24.79
C ARG A 154 -5.71 -6.96 25.49
N VAL A 155 -6.70 -6.42 26.17
CA VAL A 155 -6.57 -5.32 27.12
C VAL A 155 -7.14 -5.79 28.46
N LYS A 156 -6.41 -5.54 29.55
CA LYS A 156 -6.89 -5.79 30.91
C LYS A 156 -6.97 -4.46 31.66
N GLU A 157 -8.12 -4.21 32.28
CA GLU A 157 -8.28 -3.10 33.22
C GLU A 157 -7.79 -3.57 34.59
N LEU A 158 -6.79 -2.88 35.13
CA LEU A 158 -6.19 -3.23 36.43
C LEU A 158 -6.86 -2.45 37.57
N ASP A 159 -7.22 -1.20 37.30
CA ASP A 159 -7.95 -0.28 38.18
C ASP A 159 -8.66 0.76 37.30
N LYS A 160 -9.45 1.65 37.89
CA LYS A 160 -10.16 2.73 37.19
C LYS A 160 -9.19 3.54 36.32
N ASN A 161 -9.37 3.44 35.01
CA ASN A 161 -8.53 4.08 33.99
C ASN A 161 -7.05 3.63 33.97
N LEU A 162 -6.72 2.47 34.54
CA LEU A 162 -5.38 1.88 34.48
C LEU A 162 -5.41 0.60 33.64
N TYR A 163 -4.68 0.60 32.53
CA TYR A 163 -4.73 -0.48 31.54
C TYR A 163 -3.39 -1.20 31.34
N GLN A 164 -3.49 -2.50 31.10
CA GLN A 164 -2.40 -3.37 30.64
C GLN A 164 -2.75 -3.96 29.28
N TYR A 165 -1.78 -3.99 28.37
CA TYR A 165 -1.96 -4.42 26.98
C TYR A 165 -1.13 -5.66 26.69
N TYR A 166 -1.68 -6.58 25.91
CA TYR A 166 -1.01 -7.81 25.49
C TYR A 166 -0.80 -7.77 23.98
N LEU A 167 0.45 -8.00 23.56
CA LEU A 167 0.85 -8.01 22.16
C LEU A 167 0.77 -9.42 21.58
N ASP A 168 0.63 -9.50 20.25
CA ASP A 168 0.74 -10.76 19.50
C ASP A 168 2.14 -11.39 19.55
N SER A 169 3.16 -10.65 19.99
CA SER A 169 4.48 -11.19 20.32
C SER A 169 4.50 -12.03 21.61
N GLY A 170 3.44 -11.96 22.44
CA GLY A 170 3.40 -12.53 23.78
C GLY A 170 3.79 -11.52 24.88
N ASP A 171 4.30 -10.35 24.51
CA ASP A 171 4.69 -9.33 25.49
C ASP A 171 3.47 -8.72 26.19
N THR A 172 3.65 -8.43 27.47
CA THR A 172 2.69 -7.66 28.27
C THR A 172 3.30 -6.28 28.56
N ILE A 173 2.56 -5.21 28.25
CA ILE A 173 3.08 -3.83 28.34
C ILE A 173 2.13 -2.91 29.11
N THR A 174 2.69 -1.88 29.74
CA THR A 174 1.93 -0.80 30.39
C THR A 174 1.29 0.13 29.36
N GLU A 175 0.28 0.89 29.78
CA GLU A 175 -0.32 1.95 28.96
C GLU A 175 0.72 2.97 28.47
N GLU A 176 1.62 3.43 29.34
CA GLU A 176 2.68 4.37 28.98
C GLU A 176 3.58 3.82 27.86
N LYS A 177 3.96 2.53 27.94
CA LYS A 177 4.71 1.86 26.87
C LYS A 177 3.87 1.73 25.60
N CYS A 178 2.58 1.42 25.71
CA CYS A 178 1.68 1.31 24.56
C CYS A 178 1.52 2.67 23.85
N ILE A 179 1.39 3.77 24.59
CA ILE A 179 1.38 5.14 24.04
C ILE A 179 2.68 5.44 23.28
N ARG A 180 3.85 5.09 23.84
CA ARG A 180 5.13 5.25 23.13
C ARG A 180 5.17 4.45 21.83
N LEU A 181 4.70 3.20 21.83
CA LEU A 181 4.63 2.37 20.62
C LEU A 181 3.66 2.97 19.59
N ALA A 182 2.52 3.50 20.02
CA ALA A 182 1.54 4.14 19.14
C ALA A 182 2.13 5.39 18.47
N LYS A 183 2.83 6.26 19.23
CA LYS A 183 3.56 7.42 18.69
C LYS A 183 4.64 7.01 17.67
N GLN A 184 5.24 5.83 17.84
CA GLN A 184 6.23 5.27 16.91
C GLN A 184 5.60 4.52 15.72
N GLY A 185 4.27 4.40 15.65
CA GLY A 185 3.58 3.64 14.61
C GLY A 185 3.79 2.12 14.70
N LYS A 186 4.19 1.61 15.87
CA LYS A 186 4.46 0.18 16.13
C LYS A 186 3.22 -0.60 16.59
N VAL A 187 2.11 0.08 16.84
CA VAL A 187 0.78 -0.51 17.09
C VAL A 187 -0.26 0.29 16.30
N GLU A 188 -1.37 -0.35 15.93
CA GLU A 188 -2.43 0.29 15.14
C GLU A 188 -3.41 1.02 16.06
N LEU A 189 -2.91 2.07 16.75
CA LEU A 189 -3.67 2.87 17.71
C LEU A 189 -3.43 4.37 17.52
N GLU A 190 -4.45 5.16 17.83
CA GLU A 190 -4.39 6.61 17.92
C GLU A 190 -4.11 7.04 19.35
N VAL A 191 -3.22 8.02 19.52
CA VAL A 191 -3.03 8.74 20.78
C VAL A 191 -3.93 9.96 20.74
N CYS A 192 -4.86 10.03 21.67
CA CYS A 192 -5.87 11.08 21.77
C CYS A 192 -5.70 11.88 23.07
N PHE A 193 -6.27 13.08 23.10
CA PHE A 193 -6.31 13.97 24.25
C PHE A 193 -7.77 14.26 24.59
N SER A 194 -8.13 14.21 25.87
CA SER A 194 -9.42 14.69 26.35
C SER A 194 -9.42 16.22 26.48
N ASP A 195 -10.59 16.81 26.70
CA ASP A 195 -10.72 18.26 26.95
C ASP A 195 -9.97 18.72 28.21
N LEU A 196 -9.75 17.81 29.16
CA LEU A 196 -8.95 18.03 30.37
C LEU A 196 -7.44 17.78 30.15
N GLY A 197 -7.01 17.46 28.92
CA GLY A 197 -5.61 17.19 28.56
C GLY A 197 -5.13 15.77 28.85
N ASN A 198 -6.00 14.86 29.30
CA ASN A 198 -5.62 13.48 29.59
C ASN A 198 -5.34 12.71 28.30
N ILE A 199 -4.24 11.96 28.26
CA ILE A 199 -3.88 11.13 27.11
C ILE A 199 -4.60 9.79 27.23
N PHE A 200 -5.16 9.29 26.12
CA PHE A 200 -5.72 7.95 26.03
C PHE A 200 -5.51 7.33 24.65
N LEU A 201 -5.71 6.00 24.56
CA LEU A 201 -5.56 5.24 23.32
C LEU A 201 -6.91 4.89 22.70
N ARG A 202 -7.01 5.04 21.37
CA ARG A 202 -8.21 4.68 20.60
C ARG A 202 -7.86 3.75 19.43
N SER A 203 -8.77 2.84 19.09
CA SER A 203 -8.68 2.08 17.84
C SER A 203 -9.09 2.92 16.64
N PRO A 204 -8.38 2.80 15.50
CA PRO A 204 -8.80 3.48 14.28
C PRO A 204 -10.15 2.95 13.84
N PRO A 205 -11.10 3.84 13.46
CA PRO A 205 -12.49 3.47 13.20
C PRO A 205 -12.65 2.45 12.07
N ASN A 206 -11.67 2.36 11.16
CA ASN A 206 -11.68 1.47 9.99
C ASN A 206 -10.40 0.61 9.88
N SER A 207 -9.71 0.34 10.99
CA SER A 207 -8.54 -0.55 10.95
C SER A 207 -8.99 -1.96 10.57
N CYS A 208 -8.52 -2.45 9.42
CA CYS A 208 -8.67 -3.85 9.01
C CYS A 208 -7.61 -4.77 9.65
N PHE A 209 -6.70 -4.20 10.46
CA PHE A 209 -5.55 -4.90 11.00
C PHE A 209 -5.80 -5.53 12.37
N GLN A 210 -6.47 -4.81 13.27
CA GLN A 210 -6.84 -5.26 14.61
C GLN A 210 -8.30 -4.91 14.95
N LYS A 211 -8.89 -5.65 15.90
CA LYS A 211 -10.21 -5.35 16.47
C LYS A 211 -10.19 -4.06 17.29
N LYS A 212 -11.37 -3.51 17.61
CA LYS A 212 -11.47 -2.36 18.51
C LYS A 212 -10.99 -2.74 19.90
N LEU A 213 -10.30 -1.83 20.59
CA LEU A 213 -9.75 -2.06 21.94
C LEU A 213 -10.84 -2.44 22.94
N GLY A 214 -12.04 -1.85 22.83
CA GLY A 214 -13.19 -2.20 23.67
C GLY A 214 -13.58 -3.68 23.55
N ASP A 215 -13.53 -4.24 22.34
CA ASP A 215 -13.85 -5.65 22.07
C ASP A 215 -12.74 -6.61 22.55
N LEU A 216 -11.59 -6.07 22.97
CA LEU A 216 -10.43 -6.80 23.46
C LEU A 216 -10.30 -6.72 25.00
N LYS A 217 -11.17 -5.96 25.67
CA LYS A 217 -11.24 -5.90 27.13
C LYS A 217 -11.75 -7.25 27.65
N LYS A 218 -10.98 -7.88 28.53
CA LYS A 218 -11.33 -9.13 29.22
C LYS A 218 -10.88 -9.08 30.66
#